data_AF-A0A2N6NHN1-F1
#
_entry.id   AF-A0A2N6NHN1-F1
#
_cell.length_a   1.000
_cell.length_b   1.000
_cell.length_c   1.000
_cell.angle_alpha   90.00
_cell.angle_beta   90.00
_cell.angle_gamma   90.00
#
_symmetry.space_group_name_H-M   'P 1'
#
loop_
_entity.id
_entity.type
_entity.pdbx_description
1 polymer ?
#
loop_
_entity_poly.entity_id
_entity_poly.type
_entity_poly.pdbx_seq_one_letter_code
_entity_poly.pdbx_strand_id
1 'polypeptide(L)'
;MDGTRLVGNRCREIWEIIYDRFNKFLANCVCGKVGGVSGKALFALLSRINHSCVPNTHWVFNTAIERLTVHAIRHIRAGEQITISYIQDPLAAKQVRDSMFCAMEFLMQLRCVYRPGHEGSHLGAYKS
;
A
#
# COMPACT_ATOMS: atom_id res chain seq x y z
N MET A 1 -38.27 12.48 -1.02
CA MET A 1 -37.45 11.33 -1.41
C MET A 1 -38.31 10.09 -1.21
N ASP A 2 -38.83 9.53 -2.29
CA ASP A 2 -39.65 8.31 -2.28
C ASP A 2 -38.74 7.12 -2.00
N GLY A 3 -38.72 6.68 -0.74
CA GLY A 3 -37.94 5.56 -0.24
C GLY A 3 -38.49 4.22 -0.70
N THR A 4 -38.44 3.96 -2.01
CA THR A 4 -38.73 2.64 -2.57
C THR A 4 -37.80 1.61 -1.94
N ARG A 5 -38.38 0.73 -1.11
CA ARG A 5 -37.69 -0.37 -0.44
C ARG A 5 -37.05 -1.26 -1.51
N LEU A 6 -35.74 -1.47 -1.44
CA LEU A 6 -35.06 -2.42 -2.33
C LEU A 6 -35.52 -3.83 -1.95
N VAL A 7 -36.24 -4.51 -2.84
CA VAL A 7 -36.75 -5.87 -2.60
C VAL A 7 -36.14 -6.85 -3.61
N GLY A 8 -35.82 -8.07 -3.15
CA GLY A 8 -35.42 -9.18 -4.01
C GLY A 8 -34.17 -8.92 -4.86
N ASN A 9 -34.23 -9.29 -6.15
CA ASN A 9 -33.10 -9.27 -7.08
C ASN A 9 -32.46 -7.88 -7.23
N ARG A 10 -33.27 -6.82 -7.20
CA ARG A 10 -32.77 -5.43 -7.31
C ARG A 10 -31.91 -5.03 -6.10
N CYS A 11 -32.22 -5.54 -4.92
CA CYS A 11 -31.39 -5.34 -3.72
C CYS A 11 -30.04 -6.05 -3.86
N ARG A 12 -30.03 -7.26 -4.43
CA ARG A 12 -28.79 -8.02 -4.69
C ARG A 12 -27.93 -7.33 -5.75
N GLU A 13 -28.50 -6.90 -6.86
CA GLU A 13 -27.76 -6.19 -7.92
C GLU A 13 -27.10 -4.90 -7.40
N ILE A 14 -27.85 -4.09 -6.64
CA ILE A 14 -27.31 -2.88 -6.02
C ILE A 14 -26.23 -3.22 -5.00
N TRP A 15 -26.42 -4.29 -4.21
CA TRP A 15 -25.40 -4.78 -3.27
C TRP A 15 -24.10 -5.13 -3.98
N GLU A 16 -24.14 -5.92 -5.06
CA GLU A 16 -22.94 -6.31 -5.81
C GLU A 16 -22.20 -5.08 -6.35
N ILE A 17 -22.92 -4.08 -6.89
CA ILE A 17 -22.31 -2.85 -7.40
C ILE A 17 -21.66 -2.04 -6.27
N ILE A 18 -22.35 -1.88 -5.14
CA ILE A 18 -21.83 -1.13 -4.00
C ILE A 18 -20.61 -1.86 -3.42
N TYR A 19 -20.69 -3.18 -3.27
CA TYR A 19 -19.64 -4.02 -2.72
C TYR A 19 -18.38 -4.00 -3.59
N ASP A 20 -18.53 -4.18 -4.91
CA ASP A 20 -17.42 -4.09 -5.86
C ASP A 20 -16.74 -2.72 -5.83
N ARG A 21 -17.52 -1.63 -5.85
CA ARG A 21 -16.97 -0.26 -5.77
C ARG A 21 -16.28 -0.01 -4.44
N PHE A 22 -16.86 -0.50 -3.34
CA PHE A 22 -16.28 -0.34 -2.02
C PHE A 22 -14.98 -1.13 -1.87
N ASN A 23 -14.90 -2.33 -2.43
CA ASN A 23 -13.67 -3.12 -2.44
C ASN A 23 -12.58 -2.47 -3.29
N LYS A 24 -12.93 -1.95 -4.47
CA LYS A 24 -12.00 -1.15 -5.28
C LYS A 24 -11.49 0.06 -4.52
N PHE A 25 -12.36 0.75 -3.79
CA PHE A 25 -11.95 1.87 -2.93
C PHE A 25 -10.98 1.39 -1.84
N LEU A 26 -11.33 0.37 -1.07
CA LEU A 26 -10.50 -0.10 0.05
C LEU A 26 -9.14 -0.62 -0.39
N ALA A 27 -9.07 -1.33 -1.52
CA ALA A 27 -7.83 -1.88 -2.04
C ALA A 27 -6.87 -0.80 -2.59
N ASN A 28 -7.39 0.38 -2.98
CA ASN A 28 -6.61 1.39 -3.69
C ASN A 28 -6.51 2.74 -2.96
N CYS A 29 -7.27 2.93 -1.87
CA CYS A 29 -7.27 4.18 -1.13
C CYS A 29 -6.03 4.32 -0.25
N VAL A 30 -5.62 5.57 -0.07
CA VAL A 30 -4.55 5.97 0.83
C VAL A 30 -5.17 6.62 2.05
N CYS A 31 -4.78 6.18 3.25
CA CYS A 31 -5.14 6.88 4.49
C CYS A 31 -4.14 8.00 4.74
N GLY A 32 -4.61 9.19 5.07
CA GLY A 32 -3.73 10.33 5.37
C GLY A 32 -4.41 11.32 6.30
N LYS A 33 -3.64 12.33 6.71
CA LYS A 33 -4.16 13.48 7.46
C LYS A 33 -3.96 14.75 6.65
N VAL A 34 -5.01 15.53 6.48
CA VAL A 34 -4.97 16.85 5.82
C VAL A 34 -5.63 17.84 6.76
N GLY A 35 -4.92 18.92 7.12
CA GLY A 35 -5.45 19.93 8.05
C GLY A 35 -5.86 19.38 9.43
N GLY A 36 -5.19 18.33 9.91
CA GLY A 36 -5.51 17.68 11.19
C GLY A 36 -6.66 16.67 11.14
N VAL A 37 -7.36 16.55 10.00
CA VAL A 37 -8.45 15.59 9.81
C VAL A 37 -7.91 14.33 9.12
N SER A 38 -8.15 13.17 9.72
CA SER A 38 -7.84 11.88 9.10
C SER A 38 -8.88 11.52 8.04
N GLY A 39 -8.44 11.03 6.88
CA GLY A 39 -9.32 10.62 5.79
C GLY A 39 -8.69 9.58 4.87
N LYS A 40 -9.49 9.11 3.90
CA LYS A 40 -9.07 8.19 2.84
C LYS A 40 -9.32 8.82 1.47
N ALA A 41 -8.37 8.69 0.55
CA ALA A 41 -8.47 9.25 -0.80
C ALA A 41 -7.94 8.28 -1.86
N LEU A 42 -8.46 8.38 -3.09
CA LEU A 42 -8.00 7.62 -4.24
C LEU A 42 -7.04 8.45 -5.08
N PHE A 43 -5.92 7.84 -5.49
CA PHE A 43 -4.92 8.46 -6.35
C PHE A 43 -4.62 7.53 -7.52
N ALA A 44 -5.28 7.75 -8.66
CA ALA A 44 -5.28 6.81 -9.78
C ALA A 44 -3.88 6.38 -10.26
N LEU A 45 -2.90 7.31 -10.26
CA LEU A 45 -1.52 7.00 -10.64
C LEU A 45 -0.79 6.18 -9.57
N LEU A 46 -1.00 6.48 -8.28
CA LEU A 46 -0.40 5.73 -7.19
C LEU A 46 -0.94 4.31 -7.12
N SER A 47 -2.23 4.11 -7.39
CA SER A 47 -2.89 2.79 -7.39
C SER A 47 -2.32 1.82 -8.43
N ARG A 48 -1.42 2.27 -9.32
CA ARG A 48 -0.68 1.42 -10.27
C ARG A 48 0.64 0.88 -9.70
N ILE A 49 1.13 1.44 -8.60
CA ILE A 49 2.45 1.14 -8.05
C ILE A 49 2.32 -0.02 -7.07
N ASN A 50 2.99 -1.13 -7.36
CA ASN A 50 2.93 -2.33 -6.53
C ASN A 50 3.63 -2.17 -5.18
N HIS A 51 3.27 -3.06 -4.26
CA HIS A 51 3.88 -3.17 -2.95
C HIS A 51 5.27 -3.83 -2.98
N SER A 52 6.19 -3.33 -2.16
CA SER A 52 7.36 -4.04 -1.67
C SER A 52 7.58 -3.74 -0.18
N CYS A 53 7.96 -4.73 0.61
CA CYS A 53 8.44 -4.53 1.99
C CYS A 53 9.76 -3.76 2.05
N VAL A 54 10.52 -3.77 0.94
CA VAL A 54 11.77 -3.03 0.77
C VAL A 54 11.61 -2.13 -0.47
N PRO A 55 10.80 -1.07 -0.37
CA PRO A 55 10.43 -0.26 -1.52
C PRO A 55 11.61 0.55 -2.04
N ASN A 56 11.48 1.08 -3.25
CA ASN A 56 12.43 2.03 -3.83
C ASN A 56 11.91 3.46 -3.90
N THR A 57 10.63 3.65 -3.57
CA THR A 57 10.00 4.96 -3.45
C THR A 57 9.19 5.09 -2.17
N HIS A 58 8.99 6.34 -1.75
CA HIS A 58 8.09 6.72 -0.66
C HIS A 58 7.12 7.78 -1.17
N TRP A 59 5.86 7.71 -0.75
CA TRP A 59 4.85 8.69 -1.12
C TRP A 59 4.51 9.61 0.05
N VAL A 60 4.16 10.86 -0.24
CA VAL A 60 3.68 11.82 0.75
C VAL A 60 2.64 12.73 0.13
N PHE A 61 1.59 13.06 0.88
CA PHE A 61 0.68 14.13 0.47
C PHE A 61 1.31 15.48 0.79
N ASN A 62 1.68 16.21 -0.27
CA ASN A 62 2.22 17.56 -0.15
C ASN A 62 1.06 18.55 -0.11
N THR A 63 0.82 19.13 1.07
CA THR A 63 -0.27 20.08 1.31
C THR A 63 -0.05 21.42 0.60
N ALA A 64 1.19 21.81 0.33
CA ALA A 64 1.48 23.09 -0.33
C ALA A 64 1.03 23.12 -1.80
N ILE A 65 1.00 21.95 -2.45
CA ILE A 65 0.56 21.81 -3.85
C ILE A 65 -0.66 20.91 -4.00
N GLU A 66 -1.26 20.50 -2.87
CA GLU A 66 -2.43 19.64 -2.77
C GLU A 66 -2.35 18.36 -3.61
N ARG A 67 -1.16 17.74 -3.66
CA ARG A 67 -0.90 16.54 -4.46
C ARG A 67 -0.20 15.47 -3.66
N LEU A 68 -0.52 14.22 -3.97
CA LEU A 68 0.31 13.10 -3.58
C LEU A 68 1.54 13.05 -4.49
N THR A 69 2.71 13.03 -3.86
CA THR A 69 4.01 12.99 -4.52
C THR A 69 4.71 11.69 -4.19
N VAL A 70 5.48 11.16 -5.14
CA VAL A 70 6.25 9.92 -5.00
C VAL A 70 7.71 10.26 -5.24
N HIS A 71 8.57 9.90 -4.28
CA HIS A 71 9.99 10.24 -4.28
C HIS A 71 10.83 8.96 -4.20
N ALA A 72 11.89 8.88 -4.99
CA ALA A 72 12.87 7.81 -4.86
C ALA A 72 13.61 7.91 -3.53
N ILE A 73 13.75 6.78 -2.83
CA ILE A 73 14.51 6.68 -1.57
C ILE A 73 15.84 5.95 -1.75
N ARG A 74 16.12 5.48 -2.97
CA ARG A 74 17.40 4.93 -3.43
C ARG A 74 17.49 5.07 -4.94
N HIS A 75 18.67 4.82 -5.50
CA HIS A 75 18.84 4.75 -6.95
C HIS A 75 17.91 3.67 -7.56
N ILE A 76 17.25 4.01 -8.66
CA ILE A 76 16.36 3.13 -9.43
C ILE A 76 16.97 2.97 -10.82
N ARG A 77 17.25 1.72 -11.22
CA ARG A 77 17.83 1.46 -12.56
C ARG A 77 16.75 1.58 -13.64
N ALA A 78 17.15 1.91 -14.86
CA ALA A 78 16.25 1.85 -16.00
C ALA A 78 15.65 0.44 -16.14
N GLY A 79 14.32 0.37 -16.28
CA GLY A 79 13.58 -0.90 -16.31
C GLY A 79 13.29 -1.54 -14.95
N GLU A 80 13.79 -0.99 -13.84
CA GLU A 80 13.42 -1.44 -12.50
C GLU A 80 12.00 -0.99 -12.16
N GLN A 81 11.18 -1.90 -11.62
CA GLN A 81 9.82 -1.57 -11.19
C GLN A 81 9.84 -0.59 -10.01
N ILE A 82 9.04 0.47 -10.10
CA ILE A 82 8.76 1.38 -8.98
C ILE A 82 7.84 0.66 -7.98
N THR A 83 8.19 0.68 -6.69
CA THR A 83 7.43 0.03 -5.62
C THR A 83 7.31 0.93 -4.39
N ILE A 84 6.20 0.79 -3.66
CA ILE A 84 5.91 1.50 -2.39
C ILE A 84 5.61 0.50 -1.26
N SER A 85 5.63 0.97 -0.01
CA SER A 85 5.03 0.20 1.09
C SER A 85 3.52 0.50 1.16
N TYR A 86 2.69 -0.56 1.19
CA TYR A 86 1.27 -0.44 1.52
C TYR A 86 1.05 -0.43 3.05
N ILE A 87 2.07 -0.83 3.81
CA ILE A 87 2.06 -0.84 5.26
C ILE A 87 2.42 0.57 5.73
N GLN A 88 1.46 1.27 6.35
CA GLN A 88 1.63 2.64 6.84
C GLN A 88 2.48 2.73 8.11
N ASP A 89 2.42 1.69 8.95
CA ASP A 89 3.23 1.61 10.16
C ASP A 89 4.32 0.55 9.98
N PRO A 90 5.57 0.95 9.66
CA PRO A 90 6.68 0.02 9.50
C PRO A 90 7.05 -0.69 10.82
N LEU A 91 6.60 -0.18 11.97
CA LEU A 91 6.80 -0.77 13.29
C LEU A 91 5.64 -1.68 13.71
N ALA A 92 4.58 -1.78 12.90
CA ALA A 92 3.45 -2.66 13.18
C ALA A 92 3.93 -4.09 13.42
N ALA A 93 3.40 -4.76 14.45
CA ALA A 93 3.77 -6.13 14.79
C ALA A 93 3.67 -7.06 13.57
N LYS A 94 4.51 -8.09 13.50
CA LYS A 94 4.54 -9.03 12.38
C LYS A 94 3.15 -9.58 12.05
N GLN A 95 2.33 -9.90 13.07
CA GLN A 95 0.95 -10.37 12.85
C GLN A 95 0.05 -9.35 12.13
N VAL A 96 0.23 -8.05 12.38
CA VAL A 96 -0.53 -6.97 11.72
C VAL A 96 -0.10 -6.80 10.27
N ARG A 97 1.18 -7.00 9.97
CA ARG A 97 1.66 -7.04 8.59
C ARG A 97 1.08 -8.25 7.85
N ASP A 98 1.14 -9.43 8.47
CA ASP A 98 0.64 -10.69 7.93
C ASP A 98 -0.88 -10.65 7.65
N SER A 99 -1.68 -9.96 8.47
CA SER A 99 -3.12 -9.81 8.23
C SER A 99 -3.44 -8.82 7.09
N MET A 100 -2.62 -7.78 6.91
CA MET A 100 -2.75 -6.84 5.79
C MET A 100 -2.44 -7.50 4.44
N PHE A 101 -1.49 -8.46 4.42
CA PHE A 101 -1.19 -9.28 3.24
C PHE A 101 -2.40 -10.12 2.80
N CYS A 102 -3.18 -10.64 3.74
CA CYS A 102 -4.35 -11.45 3.42
C CYS A 102 -5.47 -10.64 2.73
N ALA A 103 -5.57 -9.34 3.01
CA ALA A 103 -6.57 -8.46 2.42
C ALA A 103 -6.19 -7.96 1.01
N MET A 104 -4.92 -8.08 0.61
CA MET A 104 -4.40 -7.51 -0.63
C MET A 104 -3.97 -8.57 -1.63
N GLU A 105 -4.71 -9.70 -1.68
CA GLU A 105 -4.54 -10.92 -2.51
C GLU A 105 -4.00 -10.69 -3.94
N PHE A 106 -2.77 -10.24 -4.05
CA PHE A 106 -2.06 -10.08 -5.30
C PHE A 106 -0.70 -10.70 -5.07
N LEU A 107 -0.45 -11.78 -5.80
CA LEU A 107 0.79 -12.54 -5.78
C LEU A 107 1.97 -11.58 -5.76
N MET A 108 2.64 -11.50 -4.61
CA MET A 108 3.97 -10.91 -4.50
C MET A 108 4.88 -11.63 -5.49
N GLN A 109 5.01 -11.11 -6.71
CA GLN A 109 6.09 -11.53 -7.59
C GLN A 109 7.39 -10.95 -7.03
N LEU A 110 8.04 -11.80 -6.23
CA LEU A 110 9.49 -11.94 -6.11
C LEU A 110 10.27 -10.70 -5.61
N ARG A 111 10.56 -10.69 -4.29
CA ARG A 111 11.93 -10.81 -3.71
C ARG A 111 11.94 -10.57 -2.18
N CYS A 112 10.98 -11.13 -1.44
CA CYS A 112 11.14 -11.32 0.02
C CYS A 112 11.54 -12.77 0.31
N VAL A 113 12.65 -13.23 -0.26
CA VAL A 113 13.32 -14.44 0.24
C VAL A 113 14.22 -14.01 1.39
N TYR A 114 13.76 -14.30 2.59
CA TYR A 114 14.56 -14.66 3.76
C TYR A 114 15.93 -15.24 3.35
N ARG A 115 17.05 -14.57 3.69
CA ARG A 115 18.38 -15.21 3.66
C ARG A 115 18.64 -15.79 5.07
N PRO A 116 18.60 -17.11 5.28
CA PRO A 116 19.19 -17.71 6.47
C PRO A 116 20.70 -17.52 6.44
N GLY A 117 21.30 -17.41 7.62
CA GLY A 117 22.66 -16.93 7.83
C GLY A 117 23.75 -17.60 7.00
N HIS A 118 24.73 -16.80 6.60
CA HIS A 118 26.10 -17.26 6.42
C HIS A 118 26.85 -16.89 7.70
N GLU A 119 27.11 -17.89 8.53
CA GLU A 119 28.13 -17.82 9.56
C GLU A 119 29.51 -17.69 8.90
N GLY A 120 30.34 -16.79 9.44
CA GLY A 120 31.79 -16.87 9.42
C GLY A 120 32.52 -16.46 8.14
N SER A 121 33.11 -15.25 8.14
CA SER A 121 34.56 -15.10 7.90
C SER A 121 35.05 -13.66 8.16
N HIS A 122 35.85 -13.56 9.22
CA HIS A 122 37.02 -12.70 9.41
C HIS A 122 36.90 -11.16 9.38
N LEU A 123 37.00 -10.61 10.61
CA LEU A 123 38.00 -9.63 11.07
C LEU A 123 38.45 -8.54 10.09
N GLY A 124 38.06 -7.30 10.39
CA GLY A 124 38.67 -6.10 9.83
C GLY A 124 38.20 -4.85 10.58
N ALA A 125 39.08 -4.30 11.41
CA ALA A 125 38.82 -3.22 12.35
C ALA A 125 38.46 -1.88 11.68
N TYR A 126 37.60 -1.11 12.34
CA TYR A 126 37.70 0.35 12.35
C TYR A 126 37.50 0.81 13.79
N LYS A 127 38.61 1.08 14.47
CA LYS A 127 38.66 1.95 15.65
C LYS A 127 38.71 3.40 15.16
N SER A 128 38.16 4.28 15.98
CA SER A 128 38.46 5.73 16.04
C SER A 128 39.95 6.01 16.05
#